data_AF-A0A354JVK9-F1
#
_entry.id   AF-A0A354JVK9-F1
#
_cell.length_a   1.000
_cell.length_b   1.000
_cell.length_c   1.000
_cell.angle_alpha   90.00
_cell.angle_beta   90.00
_cell.angle_gamma   90.00
#
_symmetry.space_group_name_H-M   'P 1'
#
loop_
_entity.id
_entity.type
_entity.pdbx_description
1 polymer ?
#
loop_
_entity_poly.entity_id
_entity_poly.type
_entity_poly.pdbx_seq_one_letter_code
_entity_poly.pdbx_strand_id
1 'polypeptide(L)' 'MQNIALIAHDAKKPELARFLKSHEDWLPGVNLLATGRTAEFLE' A
#
# COMPACT_ATOMS: atom_id res chain seq x y z
N MET A 1 15.15 8.78 -1.25
CA MET A 1 13.76 8.28 -1.11
C MET A 1 13.65 6.98 -1.86
N GLN A 2 13.19 5.92 -1.20
CA GLN A 2 12.95 4.64 -1.85
C GLN A 2 11.50 4.56 -2.34
N ASN A 3 11.30 4.05 -3.55
CA ASN A 3 9.97 3.84 -4.11
C ASN A 3 9.55 2.39 -3.87
N ILE A 4 8.33 2.18 -3.40
CA ILE A 4 7.78 0.85 -3.15
C ILE A 4 6.54 0.69 -4.02
N ALA A 5 6.56 -0.28 -4.93
CA ALA A 5 5.40 -0.64 -5.71
C ALA A 5 4.47 -1.55 -4.89
N LEU A 6 3.20 -1.18 -4.79
CA LEU A 6 2.15 -1.95 -4.12
C LEU A 6 1.25 -2.60 -5.17
N ILE A 7 1.19 -3.93 -5.15
CA ILE A 7 0.37 -4.73 -6.06
C ILE A 7 -0.38 -5.76 -5.21
N ALA A 8 -1.71 -5.72 -5.27
CA ALA A 8 -2.55 -6.75 -4.68
C ALA A 8 -3.68 -7.13 -5.64
N HIS A 9 -3.95 -8.43 -5.73
CA HIS A 9 -5.19 -8.92 -6.31
C HIS A 9 -6.37 -8.47 -5.44
N ASP A 10 -7.58 -8.42 -6.02
CA ASP A 10 -8.76 -7.86 -5.37
C ASP A 10 -9.05 -8.47 -3.98
N ALA A 11 -8.97 -9.80 -3.87
CA ALA A 11 -9.13 -10.53 -2.62
C ALA A 11 -8.06 -10.22 -1.54
N LYS A 12 -6.92 -9.64 -1.94
CA LYS A 12 -5.77 -9.33 -1.08
C LYS A 12 -5.64 -7.85 -0.72
N LYS A 13 -6.40 -6.96 -1.35
CA LYS A 13 -6.47 -5.54 -0.98
C LYS A 13 -6.80 -5.27 0.50
N PRO A 14 -7.77 -5.95 1.14
CA PRO A 14 -8.04 -5.74 2.57
C PRO A 14 -6.88 -6.21 3.47
N GLU A 15 -6.13 -7.23 3.05
CA GLU A 15 -4.93 -7.69 3.75
C GLU A 15 -3.78 -6.68 3.61
N LEU A 16 -3.61 -6.11 2.40
CA LEU A 16 -2.64 -5.05 2.13
C LEU A 16 -2.91 -3.79 2.97
N ALA A 17 -4.17 -3.36 3.09
CA ALA A 17 -4.52 -2.21 3.93
C ALA A 17 -4.18 -2.46 5.41
N ARG A 18 -4.45 -3.66 5.93
CA ARG A 18 -4.08 -4.05 7.31
C ARG A 18 -2.56 -4.08 7.51
N PHE A 19 -1.83 -4.57 6.50
CA PHE A 19 -0.37 -4.59 6.51
C PHE A 19 0.18 -3.17 6.60
N LEU A 20 -0.24 -2.27 5.71
CA LEU A 20 0.21 -0.87 5.71
C LEU A 20 -0.08 -0.17 7.04
N LYS A 21 -1.28 -0.38 7.60
CA LYS A 21 -1.65 0.19 8.91
C LYS A 21 -0.82 -0.36 10.07
N SER A 22 -0.41 -1.62 10.01
CA SER A 22 0.45 -2.23 11.04
C SER A 22 1.91 -1.78 10.93
N HIS A 23 2.31 -1.22 9.78
CA HIS A 23 3.67 -0.79 9.47
C HIS A 23 3.75 0.72 9.17
N GLU A 24 2.80 1.51 9.69
CA GLU A 24 2.68 2.95 9.41
C GLU A 24 3.95 3.74 9.77
N ASP A 25 4.67 3.31 10.82
CA ASP A 25 5.92 3.90 11.29
C ASP A 25 7.06 3.86 10.24
N TRP A 26 6.98 2.93 9.27
CA TRP A 26 7.95 2.78 8.18
C TRP A 26 7.61 3.61 6.94
N LEU A 27 6.36 4.06 6.82
CA LEU A 27 5.86 4.80 5.66
C LEU A 27 6.42 6.23 5.48
N PRO A 28 6.81 7.02 6.50
CA PRO A 28 7.20 8.42 6.28
C PRO A 28 8.52 8.59 5.50
N GLY A 29 9.31 7.52 5.32
CA GLY A 29 10.58 7.56 4.57
C GLY A 29 10.50 7.08 3.12
N VAL A 30 9.32 6.63 2.67
CA VAL A 30 9.16 5.88 1.42
C VAL A 30 8.02 6.44 0.56
N ASN A 31 8.18 6.36 -0.75
CA ASN A 31 7.16 6.76 -1.70
C ASN A 31 6.38 5.52 -2.17
N LEU A 32 5.11 5.42 -1.79
CA LEU A 32 4.26 4.29 -2.15
C LEU A 32 3.65 4.51 -3.54
N LEU A 33 3.84 3.55 -4.44
CA LEU A 33 3.31 3.55 -5.80
C LEU A 33 2.33 2.39 -5.95
N ALA A 34 1.03 2.66 -5.89
CA ALA A 34 0.00 1.64 -6.06
C ALA A 34 -0.57 1.65 -7.49
N THR A 35 -1.03 0.49 -7.97
CA THR A 35 -1.81 0.41 -9.22
C THR A 35 -3.22 0.99 -9.01
N GLY A 36 -3.85 1.56 -10.04
CA GLY A 36 -5.09 2.38 -9.92
C GLY A 36 -6.15 1.79 -8.98
N ARG A 37 -6.59 0.55 -9.23
CA ARG A 37 -7.58 -0.17 -8.41
C ARG A 37 -7.16 -0.46 -6.95
N THR A 38 -5.86 -0.38 -6.66
CA THR A 38 -5.29 -0.56 -5.32
C THR A 38 -5.16 0.80 -4.63
N ALA A 39 -4.82 1.86 -5.36
CA ALA A 39 -4.85 3.24 -4.85
C ALA A 39 -6.28 3.65 -4.45
N GLU A 40 -7.27 3.41 -5.33
CA GLU A 40 -8.69 3.68 -5.07
C GLU A 40 -9.26 2.95 -3.84
N PHE A 41 -8.62 1.85 -3.43
CA PHE A 41 -9.03 1.09 -2.24
C PHE A 41 -8.36 1.58 -0.95
N LEU A 42 -7.23 2.27 -1.07
CA LEU A 42 -6.43 2.76 0.04
C LEU A 42 -6.68 4.24 0.38
N GLU A 43 -7.30 5.00 -0.53
CA GLU A 43 -7.90 6.33 -0.27
C GLU A 43 -9.14 6.23 0.63
#